data_AF-A0A1G6YQD8-F1
#
_entry.id   AF-A0A1G6YQD8-F1
#
_cell.length_a   1.000
_cell.length_b   1.000
_cell.length_c   1.000
_cell.angle_alpha   90.00
_cell.angle_beta   90.00
_cell.angle_gamma   90.00
#
_symmetry.space_group_name_H-M   'P 1'
#
loop_
_entity.id
_entity.type
_entity.pdbx_description
1 polymer ?
#
loop_
_entity_poly.entity_id
_entity_poly.type
_entity_poly.pdbx_seq_one_letter_code
_entity_poly.pdbx_strand_id
1 'polypeptide(L)'
;MKKLMLASALFCSTVLAISGCQSTSKNTVSVAYSTTQADTLDIPKNQVMQWSSGYNWQLSEVTRDDGQLIPIQSTNPIRLAIDPGRLHFYQGCTHDKIDLFSGAPPFSYSSYIVQLPATCTNSSTDDYNIRTLFEDYGTYMFGIKLLPTTSLTAQDDTIASPKRLALTMENGNQLIFTGMAKPLLSPPIGLPISTKLLANYKWHLESAVANHYDEQGKLMNREPISYFYHPDYPISFEIFSQSENSIISFGSNCNGSGAPYFLLDDNTLKVGMIISTMMGCGETGNRIETTLFNFMQESSSTLTLSMQLQSATGNTGDYPRYNLLQTMATGETLIWKNEPKKIP
;
A
#
# COMPACT_ATOMS: atom_id res chain seq x y z
N MET A 1 -50.75 2.68 -72.08
CA MET A 1 -50.71 3.47 -73.34
C MET A 1 -50.48 4.95 -72.99
N LYS A 2 -49.52 5.58 -73.68
CA LYS A 2 -49.25 7.04 -73.81
C LYS A 2 -48.92 7.82 -72.51
N LYS A 3 -47.63 8.17 -72.30
CA LYS A 3 -46.91 9.43 -72.66
C LYS A 3 -47.16 10.55 -71.62
N LEU A 4 -46.25 11.44 -71.22
CA LEU A 4 -44.79 11.68 -71.36
C LEU A 4 -44.57 13.11 -70.76
N MET A 5 -43.61 13.28 -69.83
CA MET A 5 -42.78 14.50 -69.57
C MET A 5 -43.45 15.82 -69.07
N LEU A 6 -42.81 16.74 -68.31
CA LEU A 6 -41.39 17.06 -68.03
C LEU A 6 -41.21 17.85 -66.70
N ALA A 7 -40.01 17.71 -66.12
CA ALA A 7 -39.28 18.40 -65.03
C ALA A 7 -39.57 19.86 -64.62
N SER A 8 -39.32 20.23 -63.33
CA SER A 8 -38.15 21.01 -62.89
C SER A 8 -38.05 21.33 -61.36
N ALA A 9 -36.90 20.95 -60.80
CA ALA A 9 -36.02 21.54 -59.76
C ALA A 9 -36.50 22.17 -58.41
N LEU A 10 -35.96 21.56 -57.34
CA LEU A 10 -35.22 22.11 -56.16
C LEU A 10 -35.87 23.04 -55.11
N PHE A 11 -36.09 22.42 -53.94
CA PHE A 11 -35.54 22.69 -52.59
C PHE A 11 -35.82 24.00 -51.81
N CYS A 12 -36.38 23.72 -50.62
CA CYS A 12 -36.22 24.35 -49.30
C CYS A 12 -36.85 25.72 -49.03
N SER A 13 -38.09 25.60 -48.54
CA SER A 13 -38.88 26.53 -47.76
C SER A 13 -38.15 27.08 -46.51
N THR A 14 -38.11 28.41 -46.41
CA THR A 14 -38.03 29.15 -45.15
C THR A 14 -39.28 30.01 -45.04
N VAL A 15 -40.03 29.86 -43.94
CA VAL A 15 -41.03 30.84 -43.51
C VAL A 15 -40.81 31.09 -42.03
N LEU A 16 -40.20 32.24 -41.77
CA LEU A 16 -40.33 33.00 -40.53
C LEU A 16 -41.79 33.46 -40.40
N ALA A 17 -42.38 33.39 -39.19
CA ALA A 17 -42.85 34.59 -38.46
C ALA A 17 -43.94 34.33 -37.40
N ILE A 18 -43.57 34.67 -36.16
CA ILE A 18 -44.27 35.56 -35.21
C ILE A 18 -45.41 35.02 -34.31
N SER A 19 -45.17 35.22 -33.00
CA SER A 19 -46.09 35.35 -31.83
C SER A 19 -46.87 34.12 -31.39
N GLY A 20 -46.94 33.74 -30.11
CA GLY A 20 -46.41 34.29 -28.87
C GLY A 20 -47.02 33.50 -27.70
N CYS A 21 -46.30 33.40 -26.58
CA CYS A 21 -46.84 33.35 -25.21
C CYS A 21 -45.68 33.10 -24.24
N GLN A 22 -45.58 33.94 -23.22
CA GLN A 22 -44.77 33.69 -22.04
C GLN A 22 -45.35 32.48 -21.31
N SER A 23 -44.54 31.46 -21.10
CA SER A 23 -44.85 30.39 -20.15
C SER A 23 -43.57 29.96 -19.45
N THR A 24 -43.55 30.25 -18.15
CA THR A 24 -42.77 29.62 -17.08
C THR A 24 -42.05 28.33 -17.48
N SER A 25 -40.72 28.34 -17.45
CA SER A 25 -39.89 27.15 -17.66
C SER A 25 -40.11 26.13 -16.53
N LYS A 26 -40.82 25.05 -16.84
CA LYS A 26 -40.59 23.77 -16.15
C LYS A 26 -39.37 23.14 -16.82
N ASN A 27 -38.26 23.07 -16.09
CA ASN A 27 -37.08 22.32 -16.50
C ASN A 27 -37.42 20.82 -16.55
N THR A 28 -37.84 20.31 -17.71
CA THR A 28 -37.64 18.90 -18.05
C THR A 28 -36.18 18.73 -18.44
N VAL A 29 -35.36 18.36 -17.46
CA VAL A 29 -34.01 17.85 -17.70
C VAL A 29 -34.18 16.50 -18.40
N SER A 30 -33.90 16.46 -19.70
CA SER A 30 -33.62 15.22 -20.40
C SER A 30 -32.31 14.66 -19.86
N VAL A 31 -32.41 13.71 -18.95
CA VAL A 31 -31.27 12.93 -18.46
C VAL A 31 -30.79 12.07 -19.62
N ALA A 32 -29.70 12.50 -20.26
CA ALA A 32 -28.89 11.61 -21.05
C ALA A 32 -28.34 10.56 -20.09
N TYR A 33 -28.73 9.30 -20.29
CA TYR A 33 -28.11 8.17 -19.62
C TYR A 33 -26.63 8.15 -20.04
N SER A 34 -25.77 8.71 -19.19
CA SER A 34 -24.36 8.39 -19.22
C SER A 34 -24.25 6.94 -18.80
N THR A 35 -24.01 6.06 -19.77
CA THR A 35 -23.46 4.72 -19.52
C THR A 35 -22.36 4.85 -18.49
N THR A 36 -22.55 4.21 -17.35
CA THR A 36 -21.58 4.03 -16.28
C THR A 36 -20.29 3.47 -16.87
N GLN A 37 -19.31 4.33 -17.10
CA GLN A 37 -17.91 3.91 -17.11
C GLN A 37 -17.67 3.29 -15.74
N ALA A 38 -17.37 1.99 -15.70
CA ALA A 38 -16.74 1.41 -14.53
C ALA A 38 -15.52 2.29 -14.23
N ASP A 39 -15.48 2.92 -13.06
CA ASP A 39 -14.31 3.64 -12.58
C ASP A 39 -13.15 2.64 -12.52
N THR A 40 -12.41 2.54 -13.62
CA THR A 40 -11.06 1.99 -13.62
C THR A 40 -10.22 3.04 -12.91
N LEU A 41 -10.12 2.90 -11.59
CA LEU A 41 -9.12 3.62 -10.82
C LEU A 41 -7.76 3.25 -11.43
N ASP A 42 -7.17 4.15 -12.22
CA ASP A 42 -5.86 3.96 -12.83
C ASP A 42 -4.80 4.07 -11.73
N ILE A 43 -4.48 2.94 -11.10
CA ILE A 43 -3.49 2.87 -10.04
C ILE A 43 -2.10 2.88 -10.69
N PRO A 44 -1.25 3.87 -10.37
CA PRO A 44 0.12 3.89 -10.86
C PRO A 44 0.83 2.56 -10.56
N LYS A 45 1.60 2.03 -11.51
CA LYS A 45 2.26 0.72 -11.39
C LYS A 45 3.09 0.59 -10.10
N ASN A 46 3.74 1.68 -9.69
CA ASN A 46 4.53 1.75 -8.45
C ASN A 46 3.69 1.79 -7.16
N GLN A 47 2.38 2.06 -7.24
CA GLN A 47 1.46 2.07 -6.11
C GLN A 47 0.59 0.80 -6.02
N VAL A 48 0.59 -0.05 -7.05
CA VAL A 48 -0.22 -1.28 -7.10
C VAL A 48 0.01 -2.16 -5.87
N MET A 49 1.25 -2.28 -5.39
CA MET A 49 1.59 -3.06 -4.21
C MET A 49 1.00 -2.48 -2.92
N GLN A 50 1.23 -1.19 -2.70
CA GLN A 50 0.70 -0.48 -1.54
C GLN A 50 -0.83 -0.60 -1.50
N TRP A 51 -1.48 -0.32 -2.64
CA TRP A 51 -2.92 -0.46 -2.78
C TRP A 51 -3.39 -1.89 -2.51
N SER A 52 -2.69 -2.88 -3.07
CA SER A 52 -3.07 -4.29 -2.92
C SER A 52 -2.96 -4.74 -1.46
N SER A 53 -2.09 -4.14 -0.65
CA SER A 53 -2.00 -4.46 0.78
C SER A 53 -3.27 -4.13 1.58
N GLY A 54 -4.15 -3.27 1.04
CA GLY A 54 -5.45 -2.91 1.59
C GLY A 54 -6.55 -3.98 1.42
N TYR A 55 -6.23 -5.14 0.83
CA TYR A 55 -7.19 -6.19 0.53
C TYR A 55 -6.83 -7.51 1.22
N ASN A 56 -7.85 -8.29 1.55
CA ASN A 56 -7.74 -9.69 1.96
C ASN A 56 -7.83 -10.56 0.72
N TRP A 57 -6.68 -11.04 0.24
CA TRP A 57 -6.58 -11.85 -0.98
C TRP A 57 -6.68 -13.33 -0.69
N GLN A 58 -7.44 -14.03 -1.52
CA GLN A 58 -7.52 -15.49 -1.56
C GLN A 58 -7.24 -15.97 -2.98
N LEU A 59 -6.39 -17.00 -3.12
CA LEU A 59 -6.10 -17.63 -4.40
C LEU A 59 -7.38 -18.23 -4.96
N SER A 60 -7.72 -17.82 -6.18
CA SER A 60 -8.92 -18.29 -6.90
C SER A 60 -8.57 -19.20 -8.06
N GLU A 61 -7.53 -18.87 -8.82
CA GLU A 61 -7.14 -19.60 -10.02
C GLU A 61 -5.62 -19.64 -10.13
N VAL A 62 -5.09 -20.71 -10.71
CA VAL A 62 -3.72 -20.78 -11.18
C VAL A 62 -3.79 -21.13 -12.65
N THR A 63 -3.13 -20.34 -13.50
CA THR A 63 -3.09 -20.58 -14.95
C THR A 63 -1.66 -20.78 -15.41
N ARG A 64 -1.46 -21.66 -16.39
CA ARG A 64 -0.21 -21.75 -17.14
C ARG A 64 -0.07 -20.59 -18.11
N ASP A 65 1.12 -20.47 -18.71
CA ASP A 65 1.43 -19.53 -19.79
C ASP A 65 0.50 -19.65 -21.00
N ASP A 66 0.05 -20.87 -21.32
CA ASP A 66 -0.93 -21.17 -22.36
C ASP A 66 -2.39 -20.88 -21.96
N GLY A 67 -2.62 -20.39 -20.75
CA GLY A 67 -3.94 -20.08 -20.19
C GLY A 67 -4.70 -21.28 -19.64
N GLN A 68 -4.13 -22.49 -19.65
CA GLN A 68 -4.77 -23.66 -19.03
C GLN A 68 -4.80 -23.54 -17.50
N LEU A 69 -5.92 -23.93 -16.90
CA LEU A 69 -6.09 -23.94 -15.45
C LEU A 69 -5.31 -25.10 -14.81
N ILE A 70 -4.55 -24.80 -13.77
CA ILE A 70 -3.94 -25.78 -12.87
C ILE A 70 -4.92 -26.00 -11.71
N PRO A 71 -5.44 -27.23 -11.50
CA PRO A 71 -6.33 -27.52 -10.39
C PRO A 71 -5.65 -27.27 -9.03
N ILE A 72 -6.32 -26.54 -8.15
CA ILE A 72 -5.86 -26.30 -6.77
C ILE A 72 -6.66 -27.24 -5.86
N GLN A 73 -6.04 -28.33 -5.40
CA GLN A 73 -6.69 -29.29 -4.50
C GLN A 73 -6.28 -29.08 -3.04
N SER A 74 -6.30 -27.83 -2.56
CA SER A 74 -6.02 -27.57 -1.16
C SER A 74 -7.27 -27.67 -0.29
N THR A 75 -7.13 -28.29 0.87
CA THR A 75 -8.17 -28.31 1.91
C THR A 75 -8.34 -26.95 2.59
N ASN A 76 -7.29 -26.12 2.60
CA ASN A 76 -7.28 -24.80 3.21
C ASN A 76 -7.13 -23.70 2.13
N PRO A 77 -7.87 -22.59 2.22
CA PRO A 77 -7.69 -21.48 1.29
C PRO A 77 -6.29 -20.87 1.42
N ILE A 78 -5.62 -20.66 0.28
CA ILE A 78 -4.33 -19.98 0.21
C ILE A 78 -4.60 -18.47 0.20
N ARG A 79 -4.15 -17.78 1.24
CA ARG A 79 -4.30 -16.32 1.39
C ARG A 79 -2.99 -15.62 1.08
N LEU A 80 -3.08 -14.46 0.44
CA LEU A 80 -1.92 -13.61 0.13
C LEU A 80 -1.96 -12.34 0.99
N ALA A 81 -0.84 -12.04 1.65
CA ALA A 81 -0.56 -10.71 2.18
C ALA A 81 0.65 -10.12 1.47
N ILE A 82 0.59 -8.82 1.23
CA ILE A 82 1.60 -8.08 0.47
C ILE A 82 2.16 -7.01 1.38
N ASP A 83 3.47 -7.08 1.59
CA ASP A 83 4.24 -6.15 2.39
C ASP A 83 5.34 -5.49 1.53
N PRO A 84 5.95 -4.38 1.97
CA PRO A 84 6.97 -3.71 1.18
C PRO A 84 8.16 -4.64 0.91
N GLY A 85 8.32 -5.04 -0.36
CA GLY A 85 9.38 -5.96 -0.77
C GLY A 85 9.14 -7.42 -0.38
N ARG A 86 7.91 -7.86 -0.07
CA ARG A 86 7.65 -9.25 0.30
C ARG A 86 6.23 -9.71 -0.04
N LEU A 87 6.13 -11.00 -0.39
CA LEU A 87 4.86 -11.73 -0.49
C LEU A 87 4.78 -12.75 0.64
N HIS A 88 3.64 -12.80 1.30
CA HIS A 88 3.33 -13.79 2.33
C HIS A 88 2.15 -14.63 1.91
N PHE A 89 2.29 -15.95 2.04
CA PHE A 89 1.25 -16.91 1.76
C PHE A 89 0.86 -17.64 3.04
N TYR A 90 -0.43 -17.65 3.35
CA TYR A 90 -0.97 -18.31 4.53
C TYR A 90 -1.95 -19.41 4.12
N GLN A 91 -1.78 -20.60 4.68
CA GLN A 91 -2.60 -21.76 4.35
C GLN A 91 -2.74 -22.65 5.59
N GLY A 92 -3.92 -22.64 6.22
CA GLY A 92 -4.09 -23.26 7.53
C GLY A 92 -3.10 -22.68 8.54
N CYS A 93 -2.18 -23.51 9.06
CA CYS A 93 -1.10 -23.09 9.97
C CYS A 93 0.25 -22.85 9.29
N THR A 94 0.37 -23.07 7.98
CA THR A 94 1.62 -22.80 7.25
C THR A 94 1.68 -21.33 6.86
N HIS A 95 2.90 -20.78 6.96
CA HIS A 95 3.22 -19.44 6.56
C HIS A 95 4.47 -19.50 5.70
N ASP A 96 4.33 -19.15 4.43
CA ASP A 96 5.42 -19.11 3.47
C ASP A 96 5.69 -17.66 3.06
N LYS A 97 6.95 -17.36 2.71
CA LYS A 97 7.34 -16.02 2.24
C LYS A 97 8.20 -16.08 0.98
N ILE A 98 8.12 -15.02 0.19
CA ILE A 98 9.03 -14.70 -0.90
C ILE A 98 9.49 -13.26 -0.72
N ASP A 99 10.81 -13.05 -0.63
CA ASP A 99 11.43 -11.73 -0.58
C ASP A 99 11.58 -11.17 -2.00
N LEU A 100 11.25 -9.90 -2.19
CA LEU A 100 11.33 -9.17 -3.46
C LEU A 100 12.44 -8.12 -3.35
N PHE A 101 13.53 -8.30 -4.10
CA PHE A 101 14.75 -7.49 -3.94
C PHE A 101 14.73 -6.13 -4.68
N SER A 102 13.57 -5.73 -5.21
CA SER A 102 13.39 -4.41 -5.82
C SER A 102 12.16 -3.72 -5.22
N GLY A 103 12.18 -2.39 -5.16
CA GLY A 103 11.15 -1.59 -4.48
C GLY A 103 9.86 -1.40 -5.28
N ALA A 104 9.84 -1.74 -6.57
CA ALA A 104 8.67 -1.59 -7.44
C ALA A 104 8.62 -2.67 -8.54
N PRO A 105 7.41 -3.05 -9.00
CA PRO A 105 7.24 -3.98 -10.12
C PRO A 105 7.78 -3.44 -11.47
N PRO A 106 8.29 -4.30 -12.37
CA PRO A 106 8.44 -5.74 -12.20
C PRO A 106 9.59 -6.04 -11.24
N PHE A 107 9.39 -7.01 -10.35
CA PHE A 107 10.43 -7.38 -9.41
C PHE A 107 11.44 -8.25 -10.14
N SER A 108 12.56 -7.66 -10.54
CA SER A 108 13.56 -8.36 -11.37
C SER A 108 14.23 -9.53 -10.66
N TYR A 109 14.16 -9.58 -9.33
CA TYR A 109 14.71 -10.66 -8.52
C TYR A 109 13.85 -10.91 -7.29
N SER A 110 13.50 -12.18 -7.07
CA SER A 110 12.91 -12.66 -5.83
C SER A 110 13.79 -13.74 -5.19
N SER A 111 13.61 -13.97 -3.89
CA SER A 111 14.10 -15.19 -3.27
C SER A 111 13.28 -16.39 -3.76
N TYR A 112 13.76 -17.59 -3.43
CA TYR A 112 12.92 -18.78 -3.42
C TYR A 112 11.88 -18.68 -2.31
N ILE A 113 10.82 -19.49 -2.43
CA ILE A 113 9.79 -19.57 -1.40
C ILE A 113 10.32 -20.27 -0.15
N VAL A 114 10.18 -19.63 1.01
CA VAL A 114 10.67 -20.11 2.29
C VAL A 114 9.50 -20.32 3.24
N GLN A 115 9.42 -21.50 3.83
CA GLN A 115 8.47 -21.77 4.91
C GLN A 115 8.99 -21.18 6.24
N LEU A 116 8.18 -20.37 6.88
CA LEU A 116 8.39 -19.84 8.23
C LEU A 116 7.84 -20.82 9.28
N PRO A 117 8.26 -20.70 10.56
CA PRO A 117 7.74 -21.54 11.64
C PRO A 117 6.21 -21.55 11.67
N ALA A 118 5.63 -22.75 11.73
CA ALA A 118 4.19 -22.92 11.75
C ALA A 118 3.58 -22.27 13.01
N THR A 119 2.39 -21.69 12.86
CA THR A 119 1.70 -20.99 13.96
C THR A 119 0.96 -21.92 14.90
N CYS A 120 0.91 -23.23 14.61
CA CYS A 120 0.27 -24.23 15.44
C CYS A 120 1.07 -25.54 15.49
N THR A 121 0.88 -26.32 16.54
CA THR A 121 1.63 -27.56 16.81
C THR A 121 1.17 -28.76 15.97
N ASN A 122 -0.04 -28.73 15.42
CA ASN A 122 -0.61 -29.80 14.61
C ASN A 122 -0.78 -29.33 13.17
N SER A 123 0.30 -29.27 12.40
CA SER A 123 0.18 -29.07 10.95
C SER A 123 -0.11 -30.42 10.29
N SER A 124 -1.29 -30.59 9.70
CA SER A 124 -1.44 -31.61 8.67
C SER A 124 -0.55 -31.23 7.49
N THR A 125 0.24 -32.18 6.98
CA THR A 125 0.93 -32.01 5.71
C THR A 125 -0.13 -32.05 4.60
N ASP A 126 -0.63 -30.88 4.19
CA ASP A 126 -1.37 -30.77 2.93
C ASP A 126 -0.37 -31.02 1.80
N ASP A 127 -0.58 -32.09 1.04
CA ASP A 127 0.23 -32.42 -0.16
C ASP A 127 0.11 -31.32 -1.23
N TYR A 128 -0.93 -30.48 -1.17
CA TYR A 128 -1.20 -29.38 -2.09
C TYR A 128 -1.03 -28.02 -1.40
N ASN A 129 0.20 -27.74 -0.97
CA ASN A 129 0.55 -26.45 -0.40
C ASN A 129 0.98 -25.44 -1.49
N ILE A 130 0.99 -24.15 -1.14
CA ILE A 130 1.41 -23.07 -2.05
C ILE A 130 2.80 -23.30 -2.67
N ARG A 131 3.73 -23.94 -1.95
CA ARG A 131 5.09 -24.22 -2.43
C ARG A 131 5.12 -25.20 -3.60
N THR A 132 4.15 -26.10 -3.72
CA THR A 132 4.07 -27.03 -4.86
C THR A 132 3.87 -26.33 -6.21
N LEU A 133 3.48 -25.04 -6.19
CA LEU A 133 3.36 -24.20 -7.39
C LEU A 133 4.70 -23.57 -7.81
N PHE A 134 5.75 -23.76 -7.01
CA PHE A 134 7.10 -23.23 -7.24
C PHE A 134 8.09 -24.40 -7.33
N GLU A 135 9.15 -24.20 -8.11
CA GLU A 135 10.28 -25.12 -8.18
C GLU A 135 11.10 -25.00 -6.90
N ASP A 136 11.67 -26.13 -6.45
CA ASP A 136 12.56 -26.15 -5.29
C ASP A 136 13.75 -25.22 -5.54
N TYR A 137 13.95 -24.26 -4.64
CA TYR A 137 14.98 -23.22 -4.73
C TYR A 137 14.92 -22.33 -5.99
N GLY A 138 13.78 -22.31 -6.70
CA GLY A 138 13.58 -21.45 -7.86
C GLY A 138 13.50 -19.97 -7.48
N THR A 139 14.22 -19.12 -8.21
CA THR A 139 14.09 -17.65 -8.11
C THR A 139 13.27 -17.15 -9.28
N TYR A 140 12.35 -16.22 -9.04
CA TYR A 140 11.40 -15.77 -10.06
C TYR A 140 11.42 -14.26 -10.24
N MET A 141 11.22 -13.82 -11.49
CA MET A 141 10.71 -12.48 -11.73
C MET A 141 9.19 -12.47 -11.53
N PHE A 142 8.69 -11.50 -10.77
CA PHE A 142 7.26 -11.32 -10.54
C PHE A 142 6.74 -10.04 -11.17
N GLY A 143 5.73 -10.19 -12.01
CA GLY A 143 4.82 -9.13 -12.41
C GLY A 143 3.59 -9.12 -11.49
N ILE A 144 3.09 -7.93 -11.18
CA ILE A 144 1.85 -7.78 -10.42
C ILE A 144 0.92 -6.87 -11.20
N LYS A 145 -0.30 -7.34 -11.45
CA LYS A 145 -1.28 -6.63 -12.27
C LYS A 145 -2.68 -6.77 -11.69
N LEU A 146 -3.43 -5.67 -11.73
CA LEU A 146 -4.86 -5.69 -11.47
C LEU A 146 -5.60 -6.21 -12.71
N LEU A 147 -6.42 -7.23 -12.49
CA LEU A 147 -7.30 -7.77 -13.52
C LEU A 147 -8.66 -7.07 -13.46
N PRO A 148 -9.38 -6.97 -14.59
CA PRO A 148 -10.75 -6.47 -14.60
C PRO A 148 -11.62 -7.27 -13.62
N THR A 149 -12.42 -6.56 -12.82
CA THR A 149 -13.46 -7.18 -11.99
C THR A 149 -14.57 -7.68 -12.91
N THR A 150 -14.82 -8.99 -12.91
CA THR A 150 -16.03 -9.56 -13.52
C THR A 150 -17.24 -9.11 -12.69
N SER A 151 -18.14 -8.34 -13.29
CA SER A 151 -19.36 -7.87 -12.66
C SER A 151 -20.26 -9.07 -12.36
N LEU A 152 -20.19 -9.63 -11.16
CA LEU A 152 -21.27 -10.46 -10.65
C LEU A 152 -22.46 -9.52 -10.43
N THR A 153 -23.50 -9.72 -11.23
CA THR A 153 -24.83 -9.09 -11.20
C THR A 153 -25.05 -8.17 -10.00
N ALA A 154 -25.03 -6.87 -10.27
CA ALA A 154 -25.33 -5.81 -9.31
C ALA A 154 -26.72 -6.03 -8.69
N GLN A 155 -26.72 -6.51 -7.46
CA GLN A 155 -27.90 -6.52 -6.60
C GLN A 155 -27.48 -6.31 -5.14
N ASP A 156 -26.69 -5.27 -4.92
CA ASP A 156 -26.69 -4.43 -3.70
C ASP A 156 -25.55 -3.40 -3.85
N ASP A 157 -25.89 -2.12 -3.92
CA ASP A 157 -24.94 -0.99 -4.02
C ASP A 157 -24.11 -0.78 -2.73
N THR A 158 -24.16 -1.71 -1.78
CA THR A 158 -23.51 -1.59 -0.46
C THR A 158 -22.31 -2.53 -0.27
N ILE A 159 -22.06 -3.48 -1.17
CA ILE A 159 -20.93 -4.41 -1.06
C ILE A 159 -19.89 -4.06 -2.12
N ALA A 160 -18.75 -3.53 -1.69
CA ALA A 160 -17.62 -3.26 -2.58
C ALA A 160 -17.29 -4.52 -3.39
N SER A 161 -17.32 -4.41 -4.73
CA SER A 161 -17.13 -5.57 -5.60
C SER A 161 -15.73 -6.18 -5.42
N PRO A 162 -15.61 -7.52 -5.40
CA PRO A 162 -14.32 -8.18 -5.29
C PRO A 162 -13.34 -7.69 -6.36
N LYS A 163 -12.08 -7.49 -5.98
CA LYS A 163 -11.00 -7.15 -6.92
C LYS A 163 -10.23 -8.41 -7.30
N ARG A 164 -9.56 -8.38 -8.46
CA ARG A 164 -8.72 -9.49 -8.91
C ARG A 164 -7.29 -9.01 -9.12
N LEU A 165 -6.33 -9.77 -8.61
CA LEU A 165 -4.89 -9.50 -8.69
C LEU A 165 -4.19 -10.71 -9.30
N ALA A 166 -3.39 -10.50 -10.35
CA ALA A 166 -2.52 -11.51 -10.90
C ALA A 166 -1.09 -11.31 -10.41
N LEU A 167 -0.51 -12.35 -9.83
CA LEU A 167 0.94 -12.52 -9.70
C LEU A 167 1.42 -13.34 -10.91
N THR A 168 2.14 -12.71 -11.81
CA THR A 168 2.68 -13.34 -13.03
C THR A 168 4.13 -13.73 -12.79
N MET A 169 4.46 -15.00 -13.02
CA MET A 169 5.82 -15.53 -12.98
C MET A 169 6.50 -15.36 -14.34
N GLU A 170 7.84 -15.34 -14.36
CA GLU A 170 8.64 -15.21 -15.58
C GLU A 170 8.31 -16.26 -16.65
N ASN A 171 8.01 -17.48 -16.23
CA ASN A 171 7.59 -18.57 -17.10
C ASN A 171 6.18 -18.41 -17.70
N GLY A 172 5.49 -17.29 -17.42
CA GLY A 172 4.16 -16.98 -17.94
C GLY A 172 3.00 -17.49 -17.08
N ASN A 173 3.26 -18.38 -16.12
CA ASN A 173 2.24 -18.85 -15.19
C ASN A 173 1.71 -17.69 -14.34
N GLN A 174 0.43 -17.74 -13.97
CA GLN A 174 -0.20 -16.72 -13.15
C GLN A 174 -0.92 -17.33 -11.96
N LEU A 175 -0.75 -16.71 -10.80
CA LEU A 175 -1.55 -16.95 -9.61
C LEU A 175 -2.54 -15.80 -9.49
N ILE A 176 -3.82 -16.10 -9.65
CA ILE A 176 -4.90 -15.10 -9.64
C ILE A 176 -5.62 -15.15 -8.30
N PHE A 177 -5.61 -14.02 -7.62
CA PHE A 177 -6.24 -13.82 -6.32
C PHE A 177 -7.49 -12.98 -6.47
N THR A 178 -8.53 -13.36 -5.73
CA THR A 178 -9.73 -12.55 -5.53
C THR A 178 -9.64 -11.91 -4.15
N GLY A 179 -9.88 -10.60 -4.07
CA GLY A 179 -9.65 -9.80 -2.88
C GLY A 179 -10.85 -8.97 -2.46
N MET A 180 -11.15 -8.99 -1.17
CA MET A 180 -12.12 -8.10 -0.54
C MET A 180 -11.37 -6.99 0.19
N ALA A 181 -11.87 -5.75 0.09
CA ALA A 181 -11.27 -4.63 0.82
C ALA A 181 -11.25 -4.93 2.33
N LYS A 182 -10.15 -4.63 2.99
CA LYS A 182 -10.08 -4.71 4.45
C LYS A 182 -11.02 -3.65 5.04
N PRO A 183 -11.83 -4.00 6.05
CA PRO A 183 -12.68 -3.01 6.68
C PRO A 183 -11.80 -1.98 7.39
N LEU A 184 -12.04 -0.69 7.11
CA LEU A 184 -11.52 0.39 7.94
C LEU A 184 -12.30 0.37 9.26
N LEU A 185 -11.70 -0.19 10.30
CA LEU A 185 -12.37 -0.37 11.60
C LEU A 185 -12.63 0.97 12.29
N SER A 186 -11.83 1.99 12.03
CA SER A 186 -11.99 3.35 12.56
C SER A 186 -11.24 4.34 11.68
N PRO A 187 -11.72 5.60 11.56
CA PRO A 187 -10.94 6.64 10.90
C PRO A 187 -9.64 6.89 11.68
N PRO A 188 -8.53 7.22 10.99
CA PRO A 188 -7.28 7.53 11.66
C PRO A 188 -7.43 8.71 12.62
N ILE A 189 -6.75 8.62 13.76
CA ILE A 189 -6.75 9.68 14.78
C ILE A 189 -5.68 10.72 14.42
N GLY A 190 -5.99 12.00 14.64
CA GLY A 190 -5.06 13.11 14.45
C GLY A 190 -5.21 13.81 13.11
N LEU A 191 -4.16 14.56 12.74
CA LEU A 191 -4.13 15.30 11.48
C LEU A 191 -3.90 14.33 10.30
N PRO A 192 -4.41 14.66 9.08
CA PRO A 192 -4.20 13.84 7.90
C PRO A 192 -2.71 13.63 7.60
N ILE A 193 -2.34 12.37 7.33
CA ILE A 193 -0.97 12.00 6.96
C ILE A 193 -0.96 11.63 5.49
N SER A 194 0.08 12.06 4.77
CA SER A 194 0.32 11.64 3.40
C SER A 194 1.81 11.48 3.16
N THR A 195 2.17 10.64 2.18
CA THR A 195 3.56 10.50 1.73
C THR A 195 4.18 11.85 1.38
N LYS A 196 3.43 12.71 0.69
CA LYS A 196 3.89 14.07 0.33
C LYS A 196 4.20 14.92 1.57
N LEU A 197 3.35 14.85 2.59
CA LEU A 197 3.58 15.57 3.84
C LEU A 197 4.86 15.06 4.54
N LEU A 198 5.00 13.74 4.69
CA LEU A 198 6.15 13.14 5.36
C LEU A 198 7.46 13.42 4.62
N ALA A 199 7.44 13.43 3.28
CA ALA A 199 8.60 13.69 2.44
C ALA A 199 9.14 15.14 2.51
N ASN A 200 8.32 16.10 2.92
CA ASN A 200 8.72 17.50 3.06
C ASN A 200 9.65 17.76 4.27
N TYR A 201 9.77 16.80 5.17
CA TYR A 201 10.48 16.97 6.44
C TYR A 201 11.52 15.89 6.67
N LYS A 202 12.56 16.25 7.41
CA LYS A 202 13.40 15.34 8.16
C LYS A 202 12.78 15.15 9.54
N TRP A 203 12.65 13.91 9.99
CA TRP A 203 11.98 13.59 11.24
C TRP A 203 13.01 13.11 12.25
N HIS A 204 13.22 13.87 13.31
CA HIS A 204 14.18 13.56 14.37
C HIS A 204 13.48 12.85 15.52
N LEU A 205 14.10 11.80 16.03
CA LEU A 205 13.58 11.08 17.18
C LEU A 205 13.73 11.95 18.42
N GLU A 206 12.61 12.28 19.06
CA GLU A 206 12.58 13.00 20.32
C GLU A 206 12.49 12.02 21.50
N SER A 207 11.70 10.96 21.34
CA SER A 207 11.48 9.98 22.39
C SER A 207 11.16 8.62 21.80
N ALA A 208 11.67 7.57 22.44
CA ALA A 208 11.30 6.19 22.22
C ALA A 208 11.15 5.48 23.56
N VAL A 209 10.03 4.79 23.74
CA VAL A 209 9.71 4.06 24.96
C VAL A 209 9.17 2.67 24.65
N ALA A 210 9.67 1.69 25.37
CA ALA A 210 9.08 0.36 25.45
C ALA A 210 7.87 0.42 26.40
N ASN A 211 6.73 -0.05 25.92
CA ASN A 211 5.49 -0.10 26.71
C ASN A 211 5.25 -1.55 27.12
N HIS A 212 5.10 -1.80 28.41
CA HIS A 212 4.78 -3.13 28.92
C HIS A 212 3.33 -3.16 29.39
N TYR A 213 2.58 -4.13 28.88
CA TYR A 213 1.15 -4.31 29.17
C TYR A 213 0.97 -5.59 29.99
N ASP A 214 -0.03 -5.60 30.87
CA ASP A 214 -0.48 -6.84 31.51
C ASP A 214 -1.24 -7.73 30.52
N GLU A 215 -1.60 -8.94 30.96
CA GLU A 215 -2.37 -9.91 30.17
C GLU A 215 -3.75 -9.38 29.75
N GLN A 216 -4.25 -8.33 30.39
CA GLN A 216 -5.53 -7.68 30.10
C GLN A 216 -5.36 -6.48 29.15
N GLY A 217 -4.14 -6.22 28.66
CA GLY A 217 -3.83 -5.14 27.74
C GLY A 217 -3.74 -3.76 28.39
N LYS A 218 -3.65 -3.68 29.72
CA LYS A 218 -3.48 -2.42 30.45
C LYS A 218 -1.99 -2.10 30.59
N LEU A 219 -1.63 -0.86 30.28
CA LEU A 219 -0.27 -0.36 30.40
C LEU A 219 0.20 -0.39 31.87
N MET A 220 1.26 -1.14 32.14
CA MET A 220 1.87 -1.27 33.47
C MET A 220 3.01 -0.28 33.69
N ASN A 221 3.93 -0.20 32.73
CA ASN A 221 5.07 0.71 32.82
C ASN A 221 5.54 1.15 31.42
N ARG A 222 6.43 2.16 31.41
CA ARG A 222 7.11 2.67 30.23
C ARG A 222 8.59 2.80 30.52
N GLU A 223 9.44 2.23 29.67
CA GLU A 223 10.89 2.28 29.83
C GLU A 223 11.52 2.98 28.62
N PRO A 224 12.36 4.03 28.82
CA PRO A 224 13.08 4.64 27.71
C PRO A 224 13.98 3.64 27.01
N ILE A 225 13.99 3.66 25.68
CA ILE A 225 14.98 2.91 24.90
C ILE A 225 16.29 3.70 24.96
N SER A 226 17.03 3.49 26.06
CA SER A 226 18.11 4.37 26.54
C SER A 226 19.22 4.61 25.52
N TYR A 227 19.51 3.62 24.66
CA TYR A 227 20.57 3.74 23.66
C TYR A 227 20.32 4.85 22.64
N PHE A 228 19.07 5.25 22.39
CA PHE A 228 18.73 6.21 21.34
C PHE A 228 19.05 7.67 21.67
N TYR A 229 19.41 7.99 22.91
CA TYR A 229 19.65 9.35 23.36
C TYR A 229 21.15 9.65 23.48
N HIS A 230 21.86 9.62 22.35
CA HIS A 230 23.28 9.99 22.30
C HIS A 230 23.50 11.22 21.41
N PRO A 231 24.18 12.28 21.89
CA PRO A 231 24.30 13.54 21.14
C PRO A 231 25.05 13.40 19.82
N ASP A 232 26.06 12.52 19.76
CA ASP A 232 26.86 12.30 18.54
C ASP A 232 26.15 11.44 17.48
N TYR A 233 25.06 10.75 17.85
CA TYR A 233 24.33 9.82 16.98
C TYR A 233 22.82 10.11 16.99
N PRO A 234 22.39 11.34 16.60
CA PRO A 234 20.97 11.67 16.59
C PRO A 234 20.23 10.82 15.57
N ILE A 235 19.12 10.21 16.00
CA ILE A 235 18.32 9.35 15.14
C ILE A 235 17.33 10.19 14.35
N SER A 236 17.24 9.92 13.05
CA SER A 236 16.26 10.54 12.18
C SER A 236 15.75 9.57 11.11
N PHE A 237 14.61 9.92 10.52
CA PHE A 237 14.16 9.31 9.28
C PHE A 237 13.77 10.36 8.23
N GLU A 238 13.89 9.96 6.98
CA GLU A 238 13.57 10.79 5.82
C GLU A 238 12.90 9.93 4.74
N ILE A 239 11.88 10.49 4.07
CA ILE A 239 11.34 9.88 2.85
C ILE A 239 11.98 10.55 1.64
N PHE A 240 12.56 9.74 0.77
CA PHE A 240 13.08 10.16 -0.53
C PHE A 240 12.13 9.68 -1.60
N SER A 241 11.32 10.59 -2.14
CA SER A 241 10.42 10.30 -3.24
C SER A 241 11.10 10.61 -4.57
N GLN A 242 11.51 9.58 -5.29
CA GLN A 242 11.76 9.66 -6.73
C GLN A 242 10.52 9.16 -7.47
N SER A 243 10.28 9.66 -8.68
CA SER A 243 9.03 9.50 -9.46
C SER A 243 8.45 8.08 -9.47
N GLU A 244 9.29 7.05 -9.45
CA GLU A 244 8.86 5.65 -9.49
C GLU A 244 9.20 4.83 -8.23
N ASN A 245 10.14 5.29 -7.40
CA ASN A 245 10.60 4.57 -6.20
C ASN A 245 10.70 5.55 -5.03
N SER A 246 9.78 5.45 -4.07
CA SER A 246 9.91 6.14 -2.79
C SER A 246 10.53 5.18 -1.78
N ILE A 247 11.63 5.61 -1.15
CA ILE A 247 12.25 4.88 -0.05
C ILE A 247 12.12 5.67 1.25
N ILE A 248 12.04 4.96 2.36
CA ILE A 248 12.21 5.54 3.70
C ILE A 248 13.63 5.21 4.17
N SER A 249 14.32 6.20 4.72
CA SER A 249 15.67 6.07 5.25
C SER A 249 15.62 6.31 6.75
N PHE A 250 16.24 5.42 7.52
CA PHE A 250 16.40 5.56 8.97
C PHE A 250 17.89 5.61 9.29
N GLY A 251 18.34 6.52 10.16
CA GLY A 251 19.76 6.57 10.45
C GLY A 251 20.12 7.39 11.66
N SER A 252 21.32 7.13 12.16
CA SER A 252 21.94 7.79 13.32
C SER A 252 23.18 8.60 12.92
N ASN A 253 23.19 9.15 11.69
CA ASN A 253 24.35 9.79 11.04
C ASN A 253 25.61 8.91 10.87
N CYS A 254 25.47 7.60 11.09
CA CYS A 254 26.54 6.63 10.90
C CYS A 254 26.55 6.11 9.45
N ASN A 255 25.55 5.31 9.10
CA ASN A 255 25.38 4.74 7.78
C ASN A 255 24.22 5.34 7.01
N GLY A 256 24.31 5.28 5.68
CA GLY A 256 23.17 5.50 4.81
C GLY A 256 22.34 4.23 4.74
N SER A 257 21.04 4.33 5.04
CA SER A 257 20.11 3.20 4.93
C SER A 257 18.87 3.55 4.13
N GLY A 258 18.18 2.53 3.60
CA GLY A 258 16.92 2.70 2.90
C GLY A 258 16.10 1.41 2.89
N ALA A 259 14.78 1.56 2.92
CA ALA A 259 13.83 0.48 2.78
C ALA A 259 12.65 0.89 1.89
N PRO A 260 12.02 -0.06 1.17
CA PRO A 260 10.68 0.16 0.65
C PRO A 260 9.71 0.31 1.82
N TYR A 261 8.65 1.08 1.63
CA TYR A 261 7.61 1.27 2.64
C TYR A 261 6.24 1.42 1.99
N PHE A 262 5.19 1.14 2.76
CA PHE A 262 3.81 1.49 2.43
C PHE A 262 3.25 2.39 3.51
N LEU A 263 2.53 3.44 3.10
CA LEU A 263 1.67 4.22 3.97
C LEU A 263 0.22 3.96 3.57
N LEU A 264 -0.52 3.26 4.42
CA LEU A 264 -1.90 2.88 4.14
C LEU A 264 -2.89 3.96 4.57
N ASP A 265 -4.13 3.86 4.06
CA ASP A 265 -5.20 4.84 4.31
C ASP A 265 -5.62 4.91 5.80
N ASP A 266 -5.34 3.86 6.57
CA ASP A 266 -5.56 3.80 8.01
C ASP A 266 -4.38 4.38 8.83
N ASN A 267 -3.45 5.09 8.18
CA ASN A 267 -2.18 5.58 8.72
C ASN A 267 -1.22 4.47 9.20
N THR A 268 -1.40 3.22 8.76
CA THR A 268 -0.41 2.18 9.00
C THR A 268 0.82 2.42 8.10
N LEU A 269 1.98 2.61 8.74
CA LEU A 269 3.28 2.58 8.10
C LEU A 269 3.86 1.17 8.21
N LYS A 270 4.08 0.55 7.06
CA LYS A 270 4.84 -0.70 6.94
C LYS A 270 6.20 -0.41 6.34
N VAL A 271 7.24 -1.01 6.87
CA VAL A 271 8.62 -0.88 6.40
C VAL A 271 9.13 -2.26 6.01
N GLY A 272 9.76 -2.35 4.84
CA GLY A 272 10.36 -3.59 4.36
C GLY A 272 11.76 -3.85 4.92
N MET A 273 12.52 -4.66 4.21
CA MET A 273 13.92 -4.92 4.54
C MET A 273 14.75 -3.63 4.40
N ILE A 274 15.55 -3.31 5.42
CA ILE A 274 16.48 -2.19 5.39
C ILE A 274 17.79 -2.65 4.74
N ILE A 275 18.25 -1.88 3.76
CA ILE A 275 19.59 -1.99 3.19
C ILE A 275 20.41 -0.83 3.73
N SER A 276 21.60 -1.10 4.27
CA SER A 276 22.48 -0.08 4.85
C SER A 276 23.91 -0.22 4.33
N THR A 277 24.64 0.89 4.26
CA THR A 277 26.10 0.84 4.20
C THR A 277 26.61 0.22 5.50
N MET A 278 27.63 -0.64 5.46
CA MET A 278 28.15 -1.31 6.67
C MET A 278 29.45 -0.65 7.15
N MET A 279 29.45 0.66 7.32
CA MET A 279 30.58 1.39 7.88
C MET A 279 30.58 1.26 9.41
N GLY A 280 31.77 1.14 10.00
CA GLY A 280 31.91 1.11 11.46
C GLY A 280 31.96 2.51 12.04
N CYS A 281 31.07 2.81 13.00
CA CYS A 281 31.02 4.10 13.69
C CYS A 281 31.33 3.98 15.18
N GLY A 282 32.15 3.00 15.56
CA GLY A 282 32.44 2.67 16.96
C GLY A 282 31.31 1.87 17.63
N GLU A 283 31.58 1.36 18.82
CA GLU A 283 30.65 0.46 19.54
C GLU A 283 29.28 1.12 19.77
N THR A 284 29.26 2.37 20.24
CA THR A 284 28.02 3.10 20.52
C THR A 284 27.21 3.35 19.25
N GLY A 285 27.83 3.88 18.19
CA GLY A 285 27.14 4.14 16.93
C GLY A 285 26.55 2.87 16.32
N ASN A 286 27.36 1.79 16.28
CA ASN A 286 26.92 0.49 15.75
C ASN A 286 25.77 -0.11 16.58
N ARG A 287 25.81 0.01 17.92
CA ARG A 287 24.74 -0.47 18.80
C ARG A 287 23.44 0.29 18.54
N ILE A 288 23.50 1.62 18.44
CA ILE A 288 22.34 2.47 18.17
C ILE A 288 21.70 2.11 16.84
N GLU A 289 22.51 2.01 15.78
CA GLU A 289 22.02 1.66 14.44
C GLU A 289 21.40 0.26 14.40
N THR A 290 22.07 -0.73 15.00
CA THR A 290 21.55 -2.10 15.07
C THR A 290 20.22 -2.15 15.80
N THR A 291 20.10 -1.45 16.94
CA THR A 291 18.83 -1.36 17.67
C THR A 291 17.76 -0.67 16.83
N LEU A 292 18.06 0.45 16.17
CA LEU A 292 17.12 1.16 15.29
C LEU A 292 16.63 0.26 14.15
N PHE A 293 17.52 -0.47 13.48
CA PHE A 293 17.15 -1.35 12.37
C PHE A 293 16.33 -2.55 12.84
N ASN A 294 16.62 -3.12 14.01
CA ASN A 294 15.79 -4.17 14.58
C ASN A 294 14.35 -3.70 14.87
N PHE A 295 14.17 -2.42 15.21
CA PHE A 295 12.83 -1.83 15.36
C PHE A 295 12.13 -1.58 14.03
N MET A 296 12.87 -1.04 13.05
CA MET A 296 12.28 -0.51 11.83
C MET A 296 12.15 -1.53 10.71
N GLN A 297 13.09 -2.46 10.57
CA GLN A 297 13.06 -3.41 9.47
C GLN A 297 11.85 -4.33 9.60
N GLU A 298 11.17 -4.57 8.49
CA GLU A 298 10.07 -5.55 8.41
C GLU A 298 8.97 -5.30 9.45
N SER A 299 8.77 -4.02 9.79
CA SER A 299 7.88 -3.59 10.86
C SER A 299 6.55 -3.08 10.33
N SER A 300 5.56 -3.09 11.21
CA SER A 300 4.27 -2.43 11.02
C SER A 300 4.03 -1.50 12.21
N SER A 301 3.53 -0.30 11.94
CA SER A 301 3.27 0.71 12.96
C SER A 301 2.12 1.61 12.55
N THR A 302 1.40 2.18 13.52
CA THR A 302 0.34 3.16 13.27
C THR A 302 0.88 4.55 13.55
N LEU A 303 0.61 5.48 12.63
CA LEU A 303 1.03 6.88 12.74
C LEU A 303 -0.11 7.77 13.23
N THR A 304 0.22 8.72 14.11
CA THR A 304 -0.68 9.78 14.56
C THR A 304 0.05 11.11 14.51
N LEU A 305 -0.49 12.07 13.76
CA LEU A 305 0.11 13.39 13.58
C LEU A 305 -0.62 14.44 14.43
N SER A 306 0.14 15.30 15.09
CA SER A 306 -0.39 16.43 15.87
C SER A 306 0.46 17.67 15.68
N MET A 307 -0.14 18.85 15.86
CA MET A 307 0.60 20.12 15.89
C MET A 307 1.40 20.23 17.19
N GLN A 308 2.62 20.76 17.11
CA GLN A 308 3.34 21.21 18.29
C GLN A 308 2.67 22.47 18.85
N LEU A 309 2.55 22.55 20.19
CA LEU A 309 2.14 23.79 20.86
C LEU A 309 3.17 24.87 20.55
N GLN A 310 2.77 25.90 19.79
CA GLN A 310 3.65 27.03 19.51
C GLN A 310 3.87 27.83 20.80
N SER A 311 5.13 27.98 21.21
CA SER A 311 5.50 29.08 22.11
C SER A 311 5.20 30.40 21.41
N ALA A 312 4.58 31.35 22.10
CA ALA A 312 4.02 32.61 21.59
C ALA A 312 5.02 33.60 20.94
N THR A 313 6.22 33.16 20.56
CA THR A 313 7.33 33.97 20.07
C THR A 313 7.75 33.65 18.62
N GLY A 314 7.00 32.80 17.90
CA GLY A 314 7.36 32.38 16.53
C GLY A 314 6.89 33.35 15.43
N ASN A 315 7.82 33.78 14.58
CA ASN A 315 7.55 34.57 13.37
C ASN A 315 6.56 33.84 12.44
N THR A 316 5.66 34.61 11.82
CA THR A 316 4.56 34.16 10.94
C THR A 316 5.00 33.59 9.57
N GLY A 317 6.23 33.06 9.47
CA GLY A 317 6.79 32.45 8.25
C GLY A 317 7.40 31.06 8.44
N ASP A 318 7.38 30.50 9.66
CA ASP A 318 7.91 29.17 9.94
C ASP A 318 6.99 28.07 9.39
N TYR A 319 7.57 27.06 8.73
CA TYR A 319 6.87 25.82 8.36
C TYR A 319 6.16 25.22 9.59
N PRO A 320 4.99 24.58 9.41
CA PRO A 320 4.27 23.97 10.52
C PRO A 320 5.13 22.97 11.29
N ARG A 321 5.07 23.01 12.62
CA ARG A 321 5.77 22.08 13.50
C ARG A 321 4.82 21.00 13.99
N TYR A 322 5.22 19.74 13.82
CA TYR A 322 4.43 18.55 14.10
C TYR A 322 5.16 17.62 15.07
N ASN A 323 4.36 16.91 15.86
CA ASN A 323 4.78 15.67 16.50
C ASN A 323 4.12 14.52 15.73
N LEU A 324 4.94 13.57 15.29
CA LEU A 324 4.50 12.32 14.71
C LEU A 324 4.71 11.23 15.77
N LEU A 325 3.62 10.71 16.32
CA LEU A 325 3.65 9.51 17.15
C LEU A 325 3.59 8.29 16.23
N GLN A 326 4.54 7.38 16.40
CA GLN A 326 4.57 6.07 15.78
C GLN A 326 4.40 5.01 16.86
N THR A 327 3.35 4.21 16.76
CA THR A 327 3.08 3.09 17.66
C THR A 327 3.39 1.80 16.92
N MET A 328 4.42 1.07 17.35
CA MET A 328 4.83 -0.20 16.76
C MET A 328 3.79 -1.28 17.02
N ALA A 329 3.65 -2.25 16.12
CA ALA A 329 2.78 -3.42 16.34
C ALA A 329 3.20 -4.26 17.56
N THR A 330 4.48 -4.18 17.93
CA THR A 330 5.07 -4.78 19.14
C THR A 330 4.79 -3.98 20.42
N GLY A 331 4.20 -2.79 20.32
CA GLY A 331 3.68 -1.99 21.42
C GLY A 331 4.50 -0.77 21.82
N GLU A 332 5.75 -0.65 21.36
CA GLU A 332 6.62 0.50 21.62
C GLU A 332 6.10 1.77 20.93
N THR A 333 6.42 2.92 21.50
CA THR A 333 6.02 4.22 20.94
C THR A 333 7.21 5.13 20.73
N LEU A 334 7.29 5.71 19.54
CA LEU A 334 8.31 6.64 19.12
C LEU A 334 7.66 7.98 18.77
N ILE A 335 8.25 9.08 19.23
CA ILE A 335 7.81 10.45 18.95
C ILE A 335 8.87 11.11 18.10
N TRP A 336 8.46 11.60 16.94
CA TRP A 336 9.31 12.27 15.98
C TRP A 336 8.92 13.74 15.83
N LYS A 337 9.91 14.63 15.79
CA LYS A 337 9.74 16.05 15.47
C LYS A 337 10.23 16.36 14.07
N ASN A 338 9.50 17.21 13.36
CA ASN A 338 9.87 17.58 12.01
C ASN A 338 10.86 18.75 11.97
N GLU A 339 11.77 18.68 11.00
CA GLU A 339 12.60 19.77 10.51
C GLU A 339 12.33 19.92 9.00
N PRO A 340 11.99 21.11 8.50
CA PRO A 340 11.79 21.32 7.06
C PRO A 340 13.04 20.97 6.26
N LYS A 341 12.89 20.17 5.20
CA LYS A 341 14.01 19.93 4.29
C LYS A 341 14.34 21.23 3.56
N LYS A 342 15.63 21.55 3.46
CA LYS A 342 16.07 22.63 2.59
C LYS A 342 15.79 22.21 1.15
N ILE A 343 14.96 22.98 0.44
CA ILE A 343 14.78 22.80 -0.99
C ILE A 343 16.15 23.15 -1.63
N PRO A 344 16.74 22.27 -2.45
CA PRO A 344 18.01 22.54 -3.13
C PRO A 344 17.99 23.83 -3.95
#